data_AF-A0AA38UMM1-F1
#
_entry.id   AF-A0AA38UMM1-F1
#
_cell.length_a   1.000
_cell.length_b   1.000
_cell.length_c   1.000
_cell.angle_alpha   90.00
_cell.angle_beta   90.00
_cell.angle_gamma   90.00
#
_symmetry.space_group_name_H-M   'P 1'
#
loop_
_entity.id
_entity.type
_entity.pdbx_description
1 polymer ?
#
loop_
_entity_poly.entity_id
_entity_poly.type
_entity_poly.pdbx_seq_one_letter_code
_entity_poly.pdbx_strand_id
1 'polypeptide(L)'
;MVAHEGYKIGNYWQNITNFKNRANCHPCGVPESMDHILTECQCPGQQQVWELTKEICIKKGIEWNEPSLGMILGAGVIKPNKREGKPLDGDARFLRIMMSESTHLIWKLRCERVIKGRNSPSPEEVTRRWKKSIEARIGLDRLMVTAQFRKRSVSKGLVERTWRSVISDEDNLPEDWTGEAGVLVGRRSGQG
;
A
#
# COMPACT_ATOMS: atom_id res chain seq x y z
N MET A 1 17.18 9.49 8.83
CA MET A 1 17.72 9.44 7.44
C MET A 1 17.46 8.03 6.92
N VAL A 2 17.06 7.84 5.66
CA VAL A 2 16.77 6.48 5.15
C VAL A 2 17.92 5.90 4.33
N ALA A 3 18.61 6.74 3.56
CA ALA A 3 20.02 6.63 3.17
C ALA A 3 20.29 7.89 2.32
N HIS A 4 20.91 8.91 2.92
CA HIS A 4 21.16 10.27 2.38
C HIS A 4 19.99 11.27 2.43
N GLU A 5 20.36 12.57 2.39
CA GLU A 5 19.48 13.75 2.38
C GLU A 5 18.75 13.98 1.03
N GLY A 6 18.51 12.91 0.25
CA GLY A 6 17.88 13.01 -1.06
C GLY A 6 16.37 13.33 -1.02
N TYR A 7 15.74 13.15 0.15
CA TYR A 7 14.32 13.44 0.33
C TYR A 7 14.10 14.85 0.86
N LYS A 8 13.15 15.56 0.25
CA LYS A 8 12.74 16.91 0.67
C LYS A 8 11.84 16.83 1.92
N ILE A 9 12.44 16.54 3.08
CA ILE A 9 11.79 16.37 4.40
C ILE A 9 12.62 17.08 5.48
N GLY A 10 11.97 17.47 6.59
CA GLY A 10 12.68 17.96 7.77
C GLY A 10 13.67 19.10 7.50
N ASN A 11 14.91 18.89 7.95
CA ASN A 11 16.02 19.85 7.86
C ASN A 11 16.29 20.37 6.44
N TYR A 12 15.98 19.59 5.39
CA TYR A 12 16.09 20.06 4.01
C TYR A 12 15.37 21.40 3.80
N TRP A 13 14.18 21.56 4.40
CA TRP A 13 13.37 22.77 4.25
C TRP A 13 13.85 23.94 5.10
N GLN A 14 14.57 23.69 6.19
CA GLN A 14 15.09 24.74 7.06
C GLN A 14 16.10 25.64 6.33
N ASN A 15 16.80 25.08 5.35
CA ASN A 15 17.78 25.77 4.53
C ASN A 15 17.15 26.58 3.38
N ILE A 16 15.82 26.59 3.24
CA ILE A 16 15.11 27.30 2.16
C ILE A 16 14.22 28.39 2.75
N THR A 17 14.61 29.64 2.57
CA THR A 17 14.03 30.84 3.23
C THR A 17 12.50 30.88 3.23
N ASN A 18 11.85 30.58 2.10
CA ASN A 18 10.40 30.69 1.95
C ASN A 18 9.64 29.39 2.21
N PHE A 19 10.32 28.31 2.60
CA PHE A 19 9.71 27.00 2.79
C PHE A 19 10.04 26.34 4.14
N LYS A 20 10.62 27.09 5.08
CA LYS A 20 10.98 26.59 6.42
C LYS A 20 9.79 25.97 7.17
N ASN A 21 8.58 26.46 6.93
CA ASN A 21 7.35 25.92 7.49
C ASN A 21 7.05 24.47 7.07
N ARG A 22 7.71 23.94 6.04
CA ARG A 22 7.60 22.54 5.59
C ARG A 22 8.52 21.58 6.34
N ALA A 23 9.42 22.09 7.19
CA ALA A 23 10.35 21.26 7.96
C ALA A 23 9.61 20.45 9.03
N ASN A 24 8.52 20.99 9.58
CA ASN A 24 7.78 20.36 10.66
C ASN A 24 6.43 19.86 10.16
N CYS A 25 5.96 18.77 10.74
CA CYS A 25 4.60 18.31 10.55
C CYS A 25 3.65 19.19 11.37
N HIS A 26 2.92 20.10 10.72
CA HIS A 26 2.09 21.09 11.43
C HIS A 26 1.06 20.47 12.42
N PRO A 27 0.33 19.39 12.08
CA PRO A 27 -0.60 18.78 13.04
C PRO A 27 0.09 18.10 14.23
N CYS A 28 1.31 17.59 14.05
CA CYS A 28 2.02 16.84 15.09
C CYS A 28 3.03 17.70 15.88
N GLY A 29 3.39 18.89 15.38
CA GLY A 29 4.35 19.79 16.03
C GLY A 29 5.81 19.32 16.02
N VAL A 30 6.12 18.18 15.38
CA VAL A 30 7.47 17.59 15.37
C VAL A 30 8.19 17.78 14.03
N PRO A 31 9.53 17.78 14.01
CA PRO A 31 10.30 17.74 12.77
C PRO A 31 9.91 16.54 11.93
N GLU A 32 9.71 16.76 10.63
CA GLU A 32 9.27 15.70 9.73
C GLU A 32 10.45 14.76 9.41
N SER A 33 10.31 13.48 9.78
CA SER A 33 11.24 12.40 9.46
C SER A 33 10.55 11.32 8.62
N MET A 34 11.31 10.41 7.99
CA MET A 34 10.67 9.31 7.27
C MET A 34 9.86 8.41 8.20
N ASP A 35 10.41 8.11 9.39
CA ASP A 35 9.70 7.30 10.39
C ASP A 35 8.38 7.99 10.75
N HIS A 36 8.46 9.27 11.12
CA HIS A 36 7.27 10.06 11.40
C HIS A 36 6.24 9.99 10.27
N ILE A 37 6.63 10.28 9.03
CA ILE A 37 5.70 10.28 7.88
C ILE A 37 5.02 8.93 7.69
N LEU A 38 5.77 7.84 7.82
CA LEU A 38 5.32 6.51 7.41
C LEU A 38 4.64 5.72 8.53
N THR A 39 4.99 5.95 9.79
CA THR A 39 4.59 5.09 10.92
C THR A 39 3.91 5.86 12.06
N GLU A 40 4.23 7.14 12.28
CA GLU A 40 3.79 7.87 13.49
C GLU A 40 2.84 9.05 13.22
N CYS A 41 2.76 9.54 11.98
CA CYS A 41 2.08 10.79 11.64
C CYS A 41 0.58 10.75 11.94
N GLN A 42 0.09 11.71 12.73
CA GLN A 42 -1.34 11.85 13.04
C GLN A 42 -2.12 12.63 11.97
N CYS A 43 -1.49 12.95 10.84
CA CYS A 43 -2.18 13.64 9.76
C CYS A 43 -3.21 12.73 9.09
N PRO A 44 -4.33 13.28 8.60
CA PRO A 44 -5.35 12.50 7.91
C PRO A 44 -4.76 11.66 6.78
N GLY A 45 -5.08 10.37 6.79
CA GLY A 45 -4.73 9.40 5.75
C GLY A 45 -3.70 8.35 6.16
N GLN A 46 -2.69 8.67 6.97
CA GLN A 46 -1.62 7.71 7.31
C GLN A 46 -2.19 6.50 8.06
N GLN A 47 -2.79 6.74 9.23
CA GLN A 47 -3.39 5.72 10.06
C GLN A 47 -4.46 4.91 9.31
N GLN A 48 -5.30 5.59 8.53
CA GLN A 48 -6.37 4.93 7.79
C GLN A 48 -5.84 4.01 6.68
N VAL A 49 -4.75 4.38 6.00
CA VAL A 49 -4.10 3.49 5.02
C VAL A 49 -3.59 2.22 5.71
N TRP A 50 -3.00 2.33 6.89
CA TRP A 50 -2.57 1.14 7.63
C TRP A 50 -3.73 0.31 8.16
N GLU A 51 -4.82 0.92 8.61
CA GLU A 51 -6.01 0.18 9.05
C GLU A 51 -6.62 -0.63 7.88
N LEU A 52 -6.79 -0.03 6.70
CA LEU A 52 -7.25 -0.75 5.50
C LEU A 52 -6.29 -1.89 5.11
N THR A 53 -4.99 -1.67 5.31
CA THR A 53 -3.95 -2.69 5.04
C THR A 53 -4.01 -3.84 6.03
N LYS A 54 -4.25 -3.53 7.30
CA LYS A 54 -4.43 -4.50 8.38
C LYS A 54 -5.67 -5.35 8.13
N GLU A 55 -6.80 -4.73 7.84
CA GLU A 55 -8.07 -5.40 7.55
C GLU A 55 -7.90 -6.45 6.44
N ILE A 56 -7.23 -6.09 5.34
CA ILE A 56 -7.05 -7.01 4.20
C ILE A 56 -6.03 -8.12 4.49
N CYS A 57 -4.99 -7.85 5.28
CA CYS A 57 -4.04 -8.86 5.75
C CYS A 57 -4.73 -9.89 6.66
N ILE A 58 -5.55 -9.42 7.61
CA ILE A 58 -6.33 -10.28 8.51
C ILE A 58 -7.33 -11.11 7.71
N LYS A 59 -8.04 -10.51 6.75
CA LYS A 59 -8.96 -11.24 5.84
C LYS A 59 -8.25 -12.38 5.10
N LYS A 60 -7.00 -12.16 4.68
CA LYS A 60 -6.16 -13.19 4.04
C LYS A 60 -5.66 -14.27 5.01
N GLY A 61 -5.78 -14.05 6.32
CA GLY A 61 -5.25 -14.94 7.35
C GLY A 61 -3.78 -14.70 7.68
N ILE A 62 -3.22 -13.55 7.33
CA ILE A 62 -1.87 -13.14 7.69
C ILE A 62 -1.92 -12.41 9.04
N GLU A 63 -1.02 -12.78 9.96
CA GLU A 63 -0.84 -12.05 11.21
C GLU A 63 -0.36 -10.62 10.95
N TRP A 64 -1.05 -9.64 11.54
CA TRP A 64 -0.70 -8.25 11.40
C TRP A 64 0.34 -7.82 12.44
N ASN A 65 1.41 -7.19 11.96
CA ASN A 65 2.40 -6.52 12.79
C ASN A 65 2.39 -5.04 12.39
N GLU A 66 2.37 -4.15 13.38
CA GLU A 66 2.39 -2.71 13.10
C GLU A 66 3.66 -2.33 12.30
N PRO A 67 3.53 -1.49 11.26
CA PRO A 67 4.65 -1.10 10.42
C PRO A 67 5.71 -0.34 11.21
N SER A 68 6.95 -0.82 11.18
CA SER A 68 8.13 -0.03 11.53
C SER A 68 8.85 0.45 10.27
N LEU A 69 9.63 1.52 10.37
CA LEU A 69 10.48 1.96 9.26
C LEU A 69 11.40 0.83 8.78
N GLY A 70 11.96 0.03 9.69
CA GLY A 70 12.78 -1.13 9.35
C GLY A 70 12.04 -2.17 8.51
N MET A 71 10.78 -2.47 8.86
CA MET A 71 9.94 -3.39 8.08
C MET A 71 9.61 -2.85 6.69
N ILE A 72 9.34 -1.55 6.58
CA ILE A 72 9.04 -0.90 5.30
C ILE A 72 10.27 -0.93 4.38
N LEU A 73 11.45 -0.61 4.90
CA LEU A 73 12.71 -0.68 4.15
C LEU A 73 13.07 -2.12 3.77
N GLY A 74 12.76 -3.06 4.67
CA GLY A 74 12.91 -4.50 4.46
C GLY A 74 11.76 -5.16 3.70
N ALA A 75 10.79 -4.42 3.16
CA ALA A 75 9.59 -5.01 2.54
C ALA A 75 9.92 -5.99 1.41
N GLY A 76 11.07 -5.81 0.74
CA GLY A 76 11.55 -6.72 -0.30
C GLY A 76 11.80 -8.16 0.17
N VAL A 77 12.08 -8.36 1.45
CA VAL A 77 12.43 -9.64 2.08
C VAL A 77 11.47 -10.03 3.21
N ILE A 78 10.37 -9.29 3.37
CA ILE A 78 9.38 -9.55 4.43
C ILE A 78 8.74 -10.93 4.24
N LYS A 79 8.55 -11.62 5.36
CA LYS A 79 7.89 -12.92 5.40
C LYS A 79 6.76 -12.85 6.43
N PRO A 80 5.58 -13.43 6.14
CA PRO A 80 4.55 -13.57 7.16
C PRO A 80 5.07 -14.46 8.29
N ASN A 81 4.63 -14.17 9.51
CA ASN A 81 4.89 -15.05 10.64
C ASN A 81 4.31 -16.44 10.33
N LYS A 82 5.06 -17.50 10.68
CA LYS A 82 4.64 -18.87 10.42
C LYS A 82 3.40 -19.18 11.27
N ARG A 83 2.24 -19.33 10.63
CA ARG A 83 1.24 -20.32 11.09
C ARG A 83 1.80 -21.69 10.71
N GLU A 84 1.67 -22.69 11.56
CA GLU A 84 2.22 -24.04 11.36
C GLU A 84 2.06 -24.51 9.91
N GLY A 85 3.20 -24.70 9.20
CA GLY A 85 3.22 -24.97 7.76
C GLY A 85 4.30 -24.20 6.99
N LYS A 86 4.52 -24.56 5.72
CA LYS A 86 5.42 -23.82 4.82
C LYS A 86 4.74 -22.50 4.41
N PRO A 87 5.42 -21.34 4.51
CA PRO A 87 4.89 -20.10 3.97
C PRO A 87 4.62 -20.28 2.48
N LEU A 88 3.40 -20.00 2.04
CA LEU A 88 3.07 -20.02 0.62
C LEU A 88 3.72 -18.78 0.01
N ASP A 89 4.53 -18.95 -1.04
CA ASP A 89 5.24 -17.84 -1.72
C ASP A 89 4.32 -16.66 -2.08
N GLY A 90 3.01 -16.93 -2.24
CA GLY A 90 1.98 -15.91 -2.46
C GLY A 90 1.74 -14.98 -1.27
N ASP A 91 1.84 -15.45 -0.03
CA ASP A 91 1.57 -14.64 1.16
C ASP A 91 2.70 -13.65 1.44
N ALA A 92 3.96 -14.09 1.27
CA ALA A 92 5.12 -13.19 1.33
C ALA A 92 5.06 -12.14 0.21
N ARG A 93 4.69 -12.54 -1.01
CA ARG A 93 4.52 -11.61 -2.12
C ARG A 93 3.38 -10.62 -1.86
N PHE A 94 2.26 -11.08 -1.33
CA PHE A 94 1.12 -10.24 -0.96
C PHE A 94 1.54 -9.21 0.09
N LEU A 95 2.19 -9.64 1.17
CA LEU A 95 2.62 -8.74 2.23
C LEU A 95 3.61 -7.69 1.71
N ARG A 96 4.57 -8.10 0.87
CA ARG A 96 5.48 -7.15 0.20
C ARG A 96 4.73 -6.11 -0.63
N ILE A 97 3.73 -6.53 -1.41
CA ILE A 97 2.89 -5.63 -2.20
C ILE A 97 2.18 -4.65 -1.27
N MET A 98 1.51 -5.16 -0.24
CA MET A 98 0.72 -4.35 0.68
C MET A 98 1.57 -3.29 1.38
N MET A 99 2.72 -3.69 1.93
CA MET A 99 3.64 -2.75 2.58
C MET A 99 4.14 -1.67 1.62
N SER A 100 4.46 -2.04 0.37
CA SER A 100 5.02 -1.12 -0.62
C SER A 100 3.97 -0.12 -1.14
N GLU A 101 2.79 -0.60 -1.52
CA GLU A 101 1.71 0.24 -2.05
C GLU A 101 1.17 1.20 -0.99
N SER A 102 0.99 0.73 0.25
CA SER A 102 0.53 1.57 1.37
C SER A 102 1.56 2.63 1.74
N THR A 103 2.85 2.27 1.82
CA THR A 103 3.94 3.24 2.02
C THR A 103 3.95 4.30 0.93
N HIS A 104 3.83 3.88 -0.34
CA HIS A 104 3.82 4.80 -1.46
C HIS A 104 2.62 5.77 -1.41
N LEU A 105 1.43 5.26 -1.07
CA LEU A 105 0.23 6.08 -0.92
C LEU A 105 0.40 7.11 0.21
N ILE A 106 0.88 6.70 1.39
CA ILE A 106 1.15 7.61 2.52
C ILE A 106 2.11 8.72 2.10
N TRP A 107 3.22 8.35 1.46
CA TRP A 107 4.20 9.30 0.94
C TRP A 107 3.56 10.29 -0.06
N LYS A 108 2.71 9.79 -0.95
CA LYS A 108 1.99 10.61 -1.94
C LYS A 108 1.03 11.59 -1.28
N LEU A 109 0.24 11.15 -0.29
CA LEU A 109 -0.66 12.00 0.48
C LEU A 109 0.12 13.13 1.18
N ARG A 110 1.26 12.78 1.81
CA ARG A 110 2.16 13.78 2.38
C ARG A 110 2.66 14.77 1.35
N CYS A 111 3.10 14.31 0.17
CA CYS A 111 3.60 15.21 -0.88
C CYS A 111 2.52 16.15 -1.42
N GLU A 112 1.29 15.68 -1.59
CA GLU A 112 0.16 16.53 -2.00
C GLU A 112 -0.11 17.63 -0.97
N ARG A 113 -0.08 17.30 0.32
CA ARG A 113 -0.30 18.26 1.40
C ARG A 113 0.86 19.27 1.52
N VAL A 114 2.09 18.77 1.70
CA VAL A 114 3.26 19.62 2.04
C VAL A 114 3.82 20.35 0.82
N ILE A 115 3.89 19.70 -0.34
CA ILE A 115 4.54 20.26 -1.53
C ILE A 115 3.54 21.02 -2.41
N LYS A 116 2.37 20.43 -2.65
CA LYS A 116 1.34 21.01 -3.53
C LYS A 116 0.33 21.88 -2.79
N GLY A 117 0.39 21.96 -1.46
CA GLY A 117 -0.54 22.77 -0.67
C GLY A 117 -1.99 22.28 -0.73
N ARG A 118 -2.21 21.00 -1.06
CA ARG A 118 -3.56 20.42 -1.12
C ARG A 118 -4.10 20.27 0.32
N ASN A 119 -5.39 20.51 0.48
CA ASN A 119 -6.11 20.20 1.72
C ASN A 119 -5.99 18.71 2.07
N SER A 120 -6.10 18.40 3.36
CA SER A 120 -6.14 17.02 3.85
C SER A 120 -7.28 16.25 3.17
N PRO A 121 -7.03 15.00 2.71
CA PRO A 121 -8.07 14.20 2.09
C PRO A 121 -9.16 13.82 3.11
N SER A 122 -10.39 13.65 2.65
CA SER A 122 -11.43 13.04 3.48
C SER A 122 -11.17 11.54 3.67
N PRO A 123 -11.74 10.91 4.72
CA PRO A 123 -11.61 9.47 4.91
C PRO A 123 -12.08 8.65 3.70
N GLU A 124 -13.17 9.06 3.04
CA GLU A 124 -13.70 8.38 1.85
C GLU A 124 -12.72 8.50 0.67
N GLU A 125 -12.07 9.67 0.52
CA GLU A 125 -11.06 9.86 -0.50
C GLU A 125 -9.85 8.96 -0.28
N VAL A 126 -9.38 8.82 0.96
CA VAL A 126 -8.27 7.91 1.32
C VAL A 126 -8.63 6.47 0.98
N THR A 127 -9.80 5.99 1.43
CA THR A 127 -10.28 4.63 1.13
C THR A 127 -10.36 4.37 -0.36
N ARG A 128 -10.94 5.29 -1.14
CA ARG A 128 -11.06 5.16 -2.59
C ARG A 128 -9.70 5.11 -3.28
N ARG A 129 -8.75 5.96 -2.86
CA ARG A 129 -7.39 5.99 -3.41
C ARG A 129 -6.63 4.71 -3.10
N TRP A 130 -6.78 4.18 -1.88
CA TRP A 130 -6.18 2.91 -1.47
C TRP A 130 -6.75 1.73 -2.27
N LYS A 131 -8.08 1.62 -2.41
CA LYS A 131 -8.72 0.60 -3.26
C LYS A 131 -8.19 0.66 -4.69
N LYS A 132 -8.13 1.86 -5.26
CA LYS A 132 -7.59 2.08 -6.61
C LYS A 132 -6.13 1.64 -6.75
N SER A 133 -5.27 1.83 -5.74
CA SER A 133 -3.88 1.34 -5.83
C SER A 133 -3.81 -0.19 -5.80
N ILE A 134 -4.63 -0.85 -4.97
CA ILE A 134 -4.67 -2.31 -4.92
C ILE A 134 -5.25 -2.91 -6.20
N GLU A 135 -6.34 -2.34 -6.73
CA GLU A 135 -6.93 -2.73 -8.02
C GLU A 135 -5.92 -2.59 -9.18
N ALA A 136 -5.16 -1.49 -9.22
CA ALA A 136 -4.14 -1.30 -10.24
C ALA A 136 -3.05 -2.39 -10.15
N ARG A 137 -2.67 -2.80 -8.93
CA ARG A 137 -1.68 -3.86 -8.70
C ARG A 137 -2.20 -5.24 -9.10
N ILE A 138 -3.47 -5.54 -8.83
CA ILE A 138 -4.15 -6.75 -9.32
C ILE A 138 -4.18 -6.76 -10.85
N GLY A 139 -4.57 -5.64 -11.47
CA GLY A 139 -4.59 -5.50 -12.93
C GLY A 139 -3.22 -5.72 -13.57
N LEU A 140 -2.16 -5.14 -12.99
CA LEU A 140 -0.78 -5.37 -13.44
C LEU A 140 -0.36 -6.84 -13.30
N ASP A 141 -0.69 -7.49 -12.19
CA ASP A 141 -0.36 -8.90 -12.00
C ASP A 141 -1.03 -9.79 -13.02
N ARG A 142 -2.30 -9.52 -13.35
CA ARG A 142 -3.04 -10.24 -14.38
C ARG A 142 -2.46 -10.06 -15.77
N LEU A 143 -2.09 -8.83 -16.14
CA LEU A 143 -1.40 -8.56 -17.41
C LEU A 143 -0.07 -9.35 -17.52
N MET A 144 0.67 -9.47 -16.41
CA MET A 144 1.93 -10.21 -16.36
C MET A 144 1.79 -11.73 -16.39
N VAL A 145 0.58 -12.30 -16.24
CA VAL A 145 0.33 -13.74 -16.45
C VAL A 145 0.39 -14.09 -17.95
N THR A 146 0.10 -13.13 -18.84
CA THR A 146 0.00 -13.39 -20.28
C THR A 146 1.35 -13.72 -20.94
N ALA A 147 1.30 -14.54 -22.00
CA ALA A 147 2.46 -14.97 -22.78
C ALA A 147 3.23 -13.82 -23.47
N GLN A 148 2.65 -12.61 -23.54
CA GLN A 148 3.28 -11.42 -24.11
C GLN A 148 4.59 -11.05 -23.40
N PHE A 149 4.72 -11.40 -22.11
CA PHE A 149 5.92 -11.11 -21.31
C PHE A 149 6.97 -12.23 -21.34
N ARG A 150 6.75 -13.35 -22.05
CA ARG A 150 7.69 -14.48 -22.25
C ARG A 150 8.53 -14.81 -21.00
N LYS A 151 9.81 -14.42 -20.97
CA LYS A 151 10.77 -14.69 -19.88
C LYS A 151 10.53 -13.89 -18.59
N ARG A 152 9.62 -12.91 -18.62
CA ARG A 152 9.24 -12.04 -17.49
C ARG A 152 7.80 -12.27 -17.03
N SER A 153 7.13 -13.31 -17.52
CA SER A 153 5.79 -13.64 -17.06
C SER A 153 5.82 -14.09 -15.59
N VAL A 154 4.76 -13.75 -14.87
CA VAL A 154 4.54 -14.27 -13.51
C VAL A 154 3.69 -15.53 -13.64
N SER A 155 4.01 -16.57 -12.87
CA SER A 155 3.21 -17.79 -12.92
C SER A 155 1.78 -17.53 -12.42
N LYS A 156 0.79 -18.02 -13.16
CA LYS A 156 -0.64 -17.92 -12.82
C LYS A 156 -0.90 -18.36 -11.37
N GLY A 157 -0.40 -19.53 -10.99
CA GLY A 157 -0.57 -20.05 -9.63
C GLY A 157 0.06 -19.18 -8.53
N LEU A 158 1.12 -18.41 -8.83
CA LEU A 158 1.66 -17.45 -7.86
C LEU A 158 0.74 -16.23 -7.70
N VAL A 159 0.17 -15.72 -8.80
CA VAL A 159 -0.81 -14.62 -8.76
C VAL A 159 -2.06 -15.04 -7.99
N GLU A 160 -2.58 -16.24 -8.25
CA GLU A 160 -3.72 -16.80 -7.51
C GLU A 160 -3.42 -16.91 -6.01
N ARG A 161 -2.29 -17.52 -5.62
CA ARG A 161 -1.90 -17.59 -4.20
C ARG A 161 -1.72 -16.21 -3.57
N THR A 162 -1.21 -15.23 -4.34
CA THR A 162 -1.05 -13.85 -3.86
C THR A 162 -2.40 -13.23 -3.50
N TRP A 163 -3.40 -13.36 -4.36
CA TRP A 163 -4.67 -12.61 -4.22
C TRP A 163 -5.85 -13.42 -3.66
N ARG A 164 -5.66 -14.72 -3.42
CA ARG A 164 -6.65 -15.57 -2.76
C ARG A 164 -7.08 -15.02 -1.40
N SER A 165 -8.36 -15.16 -1.10
CA SER A 165 -9.12 -14.68 0.06
C SER A 165 -9.23 -13.16 0.16
N VAL A 166 -8.76 -12.43 -0.85
CA VAL A 166 -8.71 -10.96 -0.84
C VAL A 166 -9.70 -10.37 -1.84
N ILE A 167 -9.83 -11.00 -3.00
CA ILE A 167 -10.76 -10.60 -4.05
C ILE A 167 -12.20 -10.73 -3.53
N SER A 168 -13.05 -9.75 -3.83
CA SER A 168 -14.48 -9.83 -3.52
C SER A 168 -15.15 -10.74 -4.52
N ASP A 169 -16.09 -11.56 -4.05
CA ASP A 169 -16.90 -12.48 -4.89
C ASP A 169 -16.11 -13.67 -5.46
N GLU A 170 -15.26 -14.30 -4.64
CA GLU A 170 -14.48 -15.49 -5.03
C GLU A 170 -15.35 -16.63 -5.55
N ASP A 171 -16.57 -16.74 -5.05
CA ASP A 171 -17.55 -17.77 -5.43
C ASP A 171 -18.13 -17.55 -6.85
N ASN A 172 -18.08 -16.32 -7.38
CA ASN A 172 -18.49 -15.97 -8.75
C ASN A 172 -17.31 -15.66 -9.68
N LEU A 173 -16.07 -15.88 -9.24
CA LEU A 173 -14.91 -15.76 -10.12
C LEU A 173 -14.93 -16.90 -11.14
N PRO A 174 -14.69 -16.62 -12.44
CA PRO A 174 -14.32 -17.66 -13.38
C PRO A 174 -13.13 -18.45 -12.83
N GLU A 175 -13.10 -19.77 -13.08
CA GLU A 175 -11.98 -20.65 -12.71
C GLU A 175 -10.62 -20.13 -13.25
N ASP A 176 -10.66 -19.25 -14.25
CA ASP A 176 -9.54 -18.43 -14.75
C ASP A 176 -9.79 -16.91 -14.69
N TRP A 177 -10.01 -16.34 -13.50
CA TRP A 177 -10.13 -14.88 -13.34
C TRP A 177 -8.85 -14.11 -13.73
N THR A 178 -7.71 -14.79 -13.84
CA THR A 178 -6.45 -14.16 -14.23
C THR A 178 -6.42 -13.80 -15.72
N GLY A 179 -7.22 -14.48 -16.56
CA GLY A 179 -7.28 -14.27 -18.01
C GLY A 179 -8.29 -13.23 -18.50
N GLU A 180 -9.35 -12.90 -17.73
CA GLU A 180 -10.47 -12.07 -18.22
C GLU A 180 -10.48 -10.65 -17.67
N ALA A 181 -10.28 -9.64 -18.51
CA ALA A 181 -10.21 -8.19 -18.23
C ALA A 181 -11.47 -7.56 -17.57
N GLY A 182 -11.95 -8.05 -16.43
CA GLY A 182 -13.05 -7.48 -15.63
C GLY A 182 -12.59 -6.88 -14.29
N VAL A 183 -13.31 -5.87 -13.78
CA VAL A 183 -13.03 -5.13 -12.53
C VAL A 183 -13.69 -5.85 -11.34
N LEU A 184 -12.91 -6.20 -10.32
CA LEU A 184 -13.36 -6.98 -9.15
C LEU A 184 -13.47 -6.12 -7.89
N VAL A 185 -14.37 -5.15 -7.90
CA VAL A 185 -15.01 -4.67 -6.67
C VAL A 185 -16.42 -4.20 -6.98
N GLY A 186 -17.40 -4.95 -6.47
CA GLY A 186 -18.81 -4.65 -6.61
C GLY A 186 -19.15 -3.26 -6.05
N ARG A 187 -19.84 -2.46 -6.86
CA ARG A 187 -20.74 -1.41 -6.36
C ARG A 187 -21.87 -2.13 -5.63
N ARG A 188 -22.10 -1.83 -4.35
CA ARG A 188 -23.43 -2.02 -3.76
C ARG A 188 -24.34 -0.97 -4.40
N SER A 189 -24.97 -1.32 -5.51
CA SER A 189 -26.17 -0.64 -5.99
C SER A 189 -27.32 -1.17 -5.14
N GLY A 190 -27.57 -0.54 -3.99
CA GLY A 190 -28.83 -0.75 -3.28
C GLY A 190 -29.93 0.03 -4.01
N GLN A 191 -30.66 -0.65 -4.88
CA GLN A 191 -32.08 -0.36 -5.14
C GLN A 191 -32.89 -1.27 -4.22
N GLY A 192 -33.85 -0.69 -3.51
CA GLY A 192 -34.73 -1.36 -2.55
C GLY A 192 -35.03 -0.45 -1.38
#